data_AF-A0A7C1IUX7-F1
#
_entry.id   AF-A0A7C1IUX7-F1
#
_cell.length_a   1.000
_cell.length_b   1.000
_cell.length_c   1.000
_cell.angle_alpha   90.00
_cell.angle_beta   90.00
_cell.angle_gamma   90.00
#
_symmetry.space_group_name_H-M   'P 1'
#
loop_
_entity.id
_entity.type
_entity.pdbx_description
1 polymer ?
#
loop_
_entity_poly.entity_id
_entity_poly.type
_entity_poly.pdbx_seq_one_letter_code
_entity_poly.pdbx_strand_id
1 'polypeptide(L)'
;MKKANKGIIAFENLLVFFFIVLLFIIFLGYYYRYLNIIKERVAFEEVYHINSAIVVHYVLHGKFPDDIRELVSDRQRLSYRESFFDKKYLEGIKTDKDGFPVDPWGNRYIYDKENHIVVLKNR
;
A
#
# COMPACT_ATOMS: atom_id res chain seq x y z
N MET A 1 13.72 -15.88 56.35
CA MET A 1 12.43 -15.79 55.62
C MET A 1 12.35 -14.68 54.57
N LYS A 2 12.71 -13.41 54.84
CA LYS A 2 12.56 -12.31 53.85
C LYS A 2 13.32 -12.49 52.51
N LYS A 3 14.47 -13.18 52.49
CA LYS A 3 15.25 -13.44 51.25
C LYS A 3 14.64 -14.53 50.35
N ALA A 4 13.99 -15.54 50.93
CA ALA A 4 13.36 -16.63 50.17
C ALA A 4 12.16 -16.11 49.36
N ASN A 5 11.32 -15.26 49.97
CA ASN A 5 10.19 -14.64 49.27
C ASN A 5 10.66 -13.72 48.12
N LYS A 6 11.78 -13.00 48.28
CA LYS A 6 12.35 -12.19 47.20
C LYS A 6 12.81 -13.04 46.00
N GLY A 7 13.38 -14.23 46.24
CA GLY A 7 13.79 -15.14 45.18
C GLY A 7 12.60 -15.73 44.42
N ILE A 8 11.54 -16.11 45.12
CA ILE A 8 10.30 -16.63 44.52
C ILE A 8 9.63 -15.56 43.65
N ILE A 9 9.51 -14.33 44.14
CA ILE A 9 8.94 -13.20 43.38
C ILE A 9 9.78 -12.89 42.13
N ALA A 10 11.11 -12.92 42.25
CA ALA A 10 11.99 -12.70 41.10
C ALA A 10 11.84 -13.81 40.03
N PHE A 11 11.70 -15.06 40.47
CA PHE A 11 11.46 -16.19 39.57
C PHE A 11 10.09 -16.10 38.89
N GLU A 12 9.03 -15.78 39.64
CA GLU A 12 7.68 -15.60 39.12
C GLU A 12 7.64 -14.49 38.06
N ASN A 13 8.26 -13.34 38.33
CA ASN A 13 8.37 -12.25 37.36
C ASN A 13 9.15 -12.65 36.10
N LEU A 14 10.22 -13.44 36.24
CA LEU A 14 11.01 -13.92 35.10
C LEU A 14 10.20 -14.90 34.24
N LEU A 15 9.43 -15.78 34.89
CA LEU A 15 8.53 -16.71 34.21
C LEU A 15 7.43 -15.96 33.46
N VAL A 16 6.78 -14.98 34.09
CA VAL A 16 5.76 -14.13 33.44
C VAL A 16 6.37 -13.38 32.25
N PHE A 17 7.56 -12.79 32.41
CA PHE A 17 8.26 -12.12 31.33
C PHE A 17 8.55 -13.05 30.15
N PHE A 18 9.00 -14.28 30.42
CA PHE A 18 9.23 -15.28 29.40
C PHE A 18 7.96 -15.58 28.57
N PHE A 19 6.81 -15.75 29.23
CA PHE A 19 5.54 -15.95 28.53
C PHE A 19 5.12 -14.73 27.71
N ILE A 20 5.34 -13.51 28.20
CA ILE A 20 5.05 -12.29 27.45
C ILE A 20 5.90 -12.22 26.18
N VAL A 21 7.20 -12.49 26.27
CA VAL A 21 8.10 -12.50 25.11
C VAL A 21 7.69 -13.58 24.10
N LEU A 22 7.35 -14.78 24.59
CA LEU A 22 6.89 -15.88 23.74
C LEU A 22 5.61 -15.49 22.97
N LEU A 23 4.62 -14.92 23.65
CA LEU A 23 3.41 -14.43 23.02
C LEU A 23 3.72 -13.34 21.98
N PHE A 24 4.62 -12.40 22.30
CA PHE A 24 4.98 -11.32 21.39
C PHE A 24 5.59 -11.85 20.09
N ILE A 25 6.46 -12.87 20.16
CA ILE A 25 7.03 -13.52 18.97
C ILE A 25 5.92 -14.15 18.11
N ILE A 26 4.96 -14.84 18.74
CA ILE A 26 3.83 -15.44 18.04
C ILE A 26 2.99 -14.35 17.35
N PHE A 27 2.65 -13.27 18.06
CA PHE A 27 1.90 -12.14 17.51
C PHE A 27 2.61 -11.48 16.33
N LEU A 28 3.93 -11.26 16.43
CA LEU A 28 4.73 -10.72 15.33
C LEU A 28 4.65 -11.63 14.09
N GLY A 29 4.74 -12.95 14.27
CA GLY A 29 4.59 -13.91 13.18
C GLY A 29 3.25 -13.78 12.44
N TYR A 30 2.15 -13.67 13.18
CA TYR A 30 0.82 -13.46 12.59
C TYR A 30 0.70 -12.09 11.92
N TYR A 31 1.22 -11.05 12.56
CA TYR A 31 1.20 -9.69 12.04
C TYR A 31 1.87 -9.61 10.66
N TYR A 32 3.08 -10.14 10.51
CA TYR A 32 3.79 -10.12 9.22
C TYR A 32 3.04 -10.88 8.11
N ARG A 33 2.41 -12.02 8.44
CA ARG A 33 1.58 -12.76 7.47
C ARG A 33 0.38 -11.93 7.03
N TYR A 34 -0.33 -11.34 7.97
CA TYR A 34 -1.50 -10.51 7.69
C TYR A 34 -1.15 -9.27 6.87
N LEU A 35 -0.01 -8.64 7.18
CA LEU A 35 0.50 -7.47 6.46
C LEU A 35 0.78 -7.79 4.99
N ASN A 36 1.32 -8.97 4.68
CA ASN A 36 1.55 -9.39 3.28
C ASN A 36 0.24 -9.61 2.51
N ILE A 37 -0.79 -10.20 3.15
CA ILE A 37 -2.10 -10.38 2.54
C ILE A 37 -2.76 -9.03 2.23
N ILE A 38 -2.66 -8.08 3.16
CA ILE A 38 -3.14 -6.71 2.93
C ILE A 38 -2.40 -6.07 1.77
N LYS A 39 -1.06 -6.15 1.75
CA LYS A 39 -0.25 -5.58 0.67
C LYS A 39 -0.63 -6.13 -0.69
N GLU A 40 -0.86 -7.43 -0.78
CA GLU A 40 -1.31 -8.06 -2.02
C GLU A 40 -2.66 -7.52 -2.48
N ARG A 41 -3.64 -7.46 -1.57
CA ARG A 41 -4.96 -6.90 -1.89
C ARG A 41 -4.88 -5.43 -2.33
N VAL A 42 -4.12 -4.61 -1.60
CA VAL A 42 -3.90 -3.20 -1.95
C VAL A 42 -3.27 -3.09 -3.32
N ALA A 43 -2.27 -3.92 -3.64
CA ALA A 43 -1.61 -3.89 -4.93
C ALA A 43 -2.57 -4.20 -6.09
N PHE A 44 -3.47 -5.18 -5.91
CA PHE A 44 -4.51 -5.49 -6.89
C PHE A 44 -5.55 -4.37 -7.05
N GLU A 45 -5.99 -3.78 -5.93
CA GLU A 45 -6.91 -2.63 -5.95
C GLU A 45 -6.24 -1.43 -6.65
N GLU A 46 -4.97 -1.14 -6.36
CA GLU A 46 -4.20 -0.09 -7.04
C GLU A 46 -4.08 -0.33 -8.55
N VAL A 47 -3.81 -1.56 -9.00
CA VAL A 47 -3.83 -1.89 -10.45
C VAL A 47 -5.19 -1.58 -11.07
N TYR A 48 -6.28 -1.99 -10.42
CA TYR A 48 -7.64 -1.71 -10.89
C TYR A 48 -7.92 -0.21 -11.00
N HIS A 49 -7.53 0.57 -9.98
CA HIS A 49 -7.68 2.01 -9.97
C HIS A 49 -6.85 2.70 -11.06
N ILE A 50 -5.61 2.25 -11.27
CA ILE A 50 -4.74 2.77 -12.33
C ILE A 50 -5.32 2.48 -13.71
N ASN A 51 -5.76 1.25 -13.97
CA ASN A 51 -6.38 0.90 -15.24
C ASN A 51 -7.67 1.69 -15.49
N SER A 52 -8.47 1.90 -14.44
CA SER A 52 -9.65 2.76 -14.52
C SER A 52 -9.26 4.20 -14.86
N ALA A 53 -8.21 4.75 -14.24
CA ALA A 53 -7.70 6.09 -14.54
C ALA A 53 -7.22 6.22 -16.00
N ILE A 54 -6.57 5.19 -16.56
CA ILE A 54 -6.17 5.15 -17.97
C ILE A 54 -7.39 5.29 -18.89
N VAL A 55 -8.45 4.54 -18.60
CA VAL A 55 -9.70 4.61 -19.37
C VAL A 55 -10.34 5.99 -19.25
N VAL A 56 -10.41 6.56 -18.05
CA VAL A 56 -10.95 7.92 -17.85
C VAL A 56 -10.11 8.95 -18.61
N HIS A 57 -8.78 8.82 -18.60
CA HIS A 57 -7.90 9.68 -19.39
C HIS A 57 -8.20 9.60 -20.89
N TYR A 58 -8.38 8.40 -21.43
CA TYR A 58 -8.78 8.20 -22.82
C TYR A 58 -10.12 8.86 -23.14
N VAL A 59 -11.12 8.70 -22.27
CA VAL A 59 -12.46 9.29 -22.46
C VAL A 59 -12.41 10.82 -22.48
N LEU A 60 -11.56 11.44 -21.66
CA LEU A 60 -11.51 12.90 -21.52
C LEU A 60 -10.58 13.58 -22.52
N HIS A 61 -9.45 12.96 -22.86
CA HIS A 61 -8.43 13.55 -23.73
C HIS A 61 -8.42 12.96 -25.14
N GLY A 62 -9.19 11.90 -25.41
CA GLY A 62 -9.23 11.21 -26.69
C GLY A 62 -7.98 10.39 -27.03
N LYS A 63 -7.03 10.29 -26.09
CA LYS A 63 -5.80 9.51 -26.23
C LYS A 63 -5.42 8.81 -24.93
N PHE A 64 -4.80 7.65 -25.05
CA PHE A 64 -4.18 6.97 -23.91
C PHE A 64 -2.95 7.77 -23.43
N PRO A 65 -2.59 7.68 -22.14
CA PRO A 65 -1.41 8.35 -21.62
C PRO A 65 -0.14 7.77 -22.27
N ASP A 66 0.81 8.62 -22.62
CA ASP A 66 2.09 8.17 -23.19
C ASP A 66 2.98 7.56 -22.10
N ASP A 67 2.76 7.99 -20.84
CA ASP A 67 3.41 7.50 -19.64
C ASP A 67 2.43 7.49 -18.45
N ILE A 68 2.50 6.46 -17.60
CA ILE A 68 1.71 6.33 -16.38
C ILE A 68 1.89 7.51 -15.40
N ARG A 69 3.04 8.21 -15.47
CA ARG A 69 3.31 9.43 -14.70
C ARG A 69 2.33 10.57 -14.99
N GLU A 70 1.72 10.59 -16.17
CA GLU A 70 0.71 11.57 -16.55
C GLU A 70 -0.51 11.47 -15.61
N LEU A 71 -0.90 10.25 -15.22
CA LEU A 71 -2.04 10.02 -14.32
C LEU A 71 -1.79 10.49 -12.87
N VAL A 72 -0.53 10.59 -12.46
CA VAL A 72 -0.14 11.05 -11.11
C VAL A 72 -0.05 12.58 -11.04
N SER A 73 0.44 13.19 -12.13
CA SER A 73 0.75 14.61 -12.20
C SER A 73 -0.45 15.45 -12.68
N ASP A 74 -1.27 14.88 -13.57
CA ASP A 74 -2.41 15.59 -14.14
C ASP A 74 -3.51 15.82 -13.11
N ARG A 75 -3.94 17.08 -12.98
CA ARG A 75 -5.00 17.50 -12.07
C ARG A 75 -6.21 17.83 -12.91
N GLN A 76 -7.27 17.05 -12.75
CA GLN A 76 -8.49 17.28 -13.51
C GLN A 76 -9.46 18.17 -12.76
N ARG A 77 -10.05 19.11 -13.49
CA ARG A 77 -11.24 19.85 -13.07
C ARG A 77 -12.48 19.05 -13.42
N LEU A 78 -12.98 18.25 -12.49
CA LEU A 78 -14.28 17.63 -12.63
C LEU A 78 -15.35 18.65 -12.26
N SER A 79 -16.18 19.03 -13.24
CA SER A 79 -17.36 19.86 -13.00
C SER A 79 -18.52 18.97 -12.59
N TYR A 80 -18.93 19.04 -11.33
CA TYR A 80 -20.10 18.34 -10.82
C TYR A 80 -21.01 19.34 -10.11
N ARG A 81 -22.25 19.48 -10.60
CA ARG A 81 -23.29 20.36 -10.03
C ARG A 81 -22.73 21.73 -9.61
N GLU A 82 -22.24 22.49 -10.58
CA GLU A 82 -21.78 23.89 -10.41
C GLU A 82 -20.53 24.11 -9.53
N SER A 83 -19.87 23.06 -9.06
CA SER A 83 -18.58 23.14 -8.35
C SER A 83 -17.45 22.47 -9.14
N PHE A 84 -16.32 23.16 -9.24
CA PHE A 84 -15.09 22.62 -9.82
C PHE A 84 -14.29 21.90 -8.73
N PHE A 85 -14.10 20.59 -8.88
CA PHE A 85 -13.19 19.83 -8.02
C PHE A 85 -11.90 19.55 -8.79
N ASP A 86 -10.77 20.07 -8.28
CA ASP A 86 -9.44 19.67 -8.73
C ASP A 86 -9.10 18.32 -8.08
N LYS A 87 -9.31 17.21 -8.82
CA LYS A 87 -8.98 15.86 -8.32
C LYS A 87 -7.93 15.23 -9.23
N LYS A 88 -6.92 14.61 -8.61
CA LYS A 88 -5.97 13.75 -9.32
C LYS A 88 -6.66 12.45 -9.70
N TYR A 89 -6.27 11.84 -10.81
CA TYR A 89 -6.74 10.51 -11.17
C TYR A 89 -6.33 9.45 -10.14
N LEU A 90 -5.09 9.56 -9.65
CA LEU A 90 -4.52 8.68 -8.64
C LEU A 90 -4.28 9.48 -7.37
N GLU A 91 -5.27 9.49 -6.49
CA GLU A 91 -5.17 10.12 -5.17
C GLU A 91 -4.74 9.09 -4.13
N GLY A 92 -3.69 9.38 -3.38
CA GLY A 92 -3.19 8.49 -2.30
C GLY A 92 -2.25 7.38 -2.73
N ILE A 93 -2.03 7.16 -4.03
CA ILE A 93 -1.02 6.20 -4.51
C ILE A 93 0.39 6.72 -4.22
N LYS A 94 1.26 5.84 -3.71
CA LYS A 94 2.66 6.18 -3.46
C LYS A 94 3.41 6.29 -4.78
N THR A 95 4.31 7.27 -4.84
CA THR A 95 5.25 7.40 -5.95
C THR A 95 6.69 7.37 -5.48
N ASP A 96 7.58 6.99 -6.38
CA ASP A 96 9.01 7.13 -6.17
C ASP A 96 9.51 8.57 -6.43
N LYS A 97 10.83 8.74 -6.38
CA LYS A 97 11.51 10.04 -6.59
C LYS A 97 11.31 10.60 -8.00
N ASP A 98 11.06 9.73 -8.98
CA ASP A 98 10.90 10.10 -10.39
C ASP A 98 9.41 10.27 -10.77
N GLY A 99 8.51 10.15 -9.80
CA GLY A 99 7.06 10.32 -9.96
C GLY A 99 6.33 9.08 -10.48
N PHE A 100 6.96 7.91 -10.55
CA PHE A 100 6.29 6.68 -10.95
C PHE A 100 5.48 6.12 -9.79
N PRO A 101 4.25 5.64 -10.03
CA PRO A 101 3.49 4.93 -9.00
C PRO A 101 4.20 3.62 -8.65
N VAL A 102 4.23 3.32 -7.35
CA VAL A 102 4.88 2.12 -6.81
C VAL A 102 3.91 1.27 -6.01
N ASP A 103 4.12 -0.04 -6.07
CA ASP A 103 3.37 -1.03 -5.32
C ASP A 103 3.61 -0.92 -3.80
N PRO A 104 2.85 -1.64 -2.95
CA PRO A 104 3.00 -1.60 -1.49
C PRO A 104 4.35 -2.11 -0.95
N TRP A 105 5.23 -2.58 -1.82
CA TRP A 105 6.57 -3.03 -1.50
C TRP A 105 7.67 -2.16 -2.16
N GLY A 106 7.29 -1.10 -2.88
CA GLY A 106 8.20 -0.12 -3.48
C GLY A 106 8.66 -0.43 -4.90
N ASN A 107 8.09 -1.43 -5.59
CA ASN A 107 8.41 -1.66 -7.00
C ASN A 107 7.53 -0.80 -7.89
N ARG A 108 8.08 -0.29 -9.00
CA ARG A 108 7.29 0.41 -10.01
C ARG A 108 6.29 -0.54 -10.67
N TYR A 109 5.09 -0.02 -10.92
CA TYR A 109 4.13 -0.63 -11.84
C TYR A 109 4.68 -0.64 -13.27
N ILE A 110 4.33 -1.67 -14.04
CA ILE A 110 4.71 -1.77 -15.45
C ILE A 110 3.53 -1.35 -16.30
N TYR A 111 3.71 -0.32 -17.11
CA TYR A 111 2.74 0.10 -18.11
C TYR A 111 3.02 -0.59 -19.44
N ASP A 112 2.06 -1.41 -19.88
CA ASP A 112 2.05 -2.00 -21.21
C ASP A 112 1.37 -1.02 -22.18
N LYS A 113 2.17 -0.47 -23.09
CA LYS A 113 1.71 0.50 -24.10
C LYS A 113 0.91 -0.13 -25.23
N GLU A 114 1.06 -1.43 -25.48
CA GLU A 114 0.34 -2.11 -26.56
C GLU A 114 -1.11 -2.35 -26.16
N ASN A 115 -1.31 -2.76 -24.90
CA ASN A 115 -2.63 -3.06 -24.35
C ASN A 115 -3.23 -1.92 -23.52
N HIS A 116 -2.45 -0.86 -23.26
CA HIS A 116 -2.80 0.27 -22.38
C HIS A 116 -3.26 -0.17 -20.98
N ILE A 117 -2.59 -1.19 -20.43
CA ILE A 117 -2.85 -1.71 -19.09
C ILE A 117 -1.62 -1.62 -18.21
N VAL A 118 -1.86 -1.59 -16.92
CA VAL A 118 -0.84 -1.66 -15.89
C VAL A 118 -0.90 -2.99 -15.20
N VAL A 119 0.28 -3.57 -15.00
CA VAL A 119 0.47 -4.85 -14.32
C VAL A 119 1.50 -4.73 -13.21
N LEU A 120 1.39 -5.65 -12.25
CA LEU A 120 2.41 -5.81 -11.23
C LEU A 120 3.68 -6.35 -11.87
N LYS A 121 4.83 -5.81 -11.44
CA LYS A 121 6.12 -6.41 -11.76
C LYS A 121 6.15 -7.80 -11.13
N ASN A 122 6.31 -8.85 -11.95
CA ASN A 122 6.39 -10.23 -11.47
C ASN A 122 7.43 -10.33 -10.34
N ARG A 123 7.01 -10.94 -9.23
CA ARG A 123 7.83 -11.24 -8.06
C ARG A 123 8.34 -12.67 -8.12
#